data_AF-A0A2P8FVV6-F1
#
_entry.id   AF-A0A2P8FVV6-F1
#
_cell.length_a   1.000
_cell.length_b   1.000
_cell.length_c   1.000
_cell.angle_alpha   90.00
_cell.angle_beta   90.00
_cell.angle_gamma   90.00
#
_symmetry.space_group_name_H-M   'P 1'
#
loop_
_entity.id
_entity.type
_entity.pdbx_description
1 polymer ?
#
loop_
_entity_poly.entity_id
_entity_poly.type
_entity_poly.pdbx_seq_one_letter_code
_entity_poly.pdbx_strand_id
1 'polypeptide(L)'
;MCRLNRYHDKIKELVLVLLVLTLITSCASRTYLDTGREKDYDPTWVYKVYKVDSIGSWNLIYVKHEGCRYKILSHKEIAGGGIMIRKHGRYNLILHSRIYGPRAGSGVSCFNLDNTSTVVCLERNKGIFDLLYAENLKGLYLIEKLP
;
A
#
# COMPACT_ATOMS: atom_id res chain seq x y z
N MET A 1 -36.42 13.27 -51.24
CA MET A 1 -35.16 13.30 -50.46
C MET A 1 -35.49 13.31 -48.96
N CYS A 2 -35.53 12.16 -48.26
CA CYS A 2 -35.75 12.11 -46.79
C CYS A 2 -35.31 10.79 -46.12
N ARG A 3 -34.41 10.00 -46.74
CA ARG A 3 -33.92 8.72 -46.15
C ARG A 3 -32.47 8.74 -45.65
N LEU A 4 -31.67 9.74 -46.02
CA LEU A 4 -30.25 9.81 -45.62
C LEU A 4 -30.05 10.37 -44.19
N ASN A 5 -30.89 11.30 -43.72
CA ASN A 5 -30.73 11.88 -42.36
C ASN A 5 -31.01 10.87 -41.24
N ARG A 6 -31.97 9.97 -41.43
CA ARG A 6 -32.35 8.99 -40.39
C ARG A 6 -31.24 7.96 -40.13
N TYR A 7 -30.35 7.75 -41.09
CA TYR A 7 -29.23 6.81 -40.95
C TYR A 7 -28.07 7.44 -40.18
N HIS A 8 -27.76 8.71 -40.44
CA HIS A 8 -26.73 9.46 -39.71
C HIS A 8 -27.06 9.62 -38.23
N ASP A 9 -28.33 9.84 -37.88
CA ASP A 9 -28.72 9.98 -36.47
C ASP A 9 -28.59 8.64 -35.72
N LYS A 10 -28.91 7.51 -36.35
CA LYS A 10 -28.70 6.18 -35.75
C LYS A 10 -27.22 5.85 -35.56
N ILE A 11 -26.34 6.29 -36.46
CA ILE A 11 -24.89 6.11 -36.31
C ILE A 11 -24.36 6.92 -35.13
N LYS A 12 -24.81 8.16 -34.94
CA LYS A 12 -24.40 9.01 -33.81
C LYS A 12 -24.81 8.41 -32.47
N GLU A 13 -26.05 7.93 -32.36
CA GLU A 13 -26.54 7.21 -31.18
C GLU A 13 -25.71 5.94 -30.90
N LEU A 14 -25.39 5.16 -31.94
CA LEU A 14 -24.58 3.95 -31.80
C LEU A 14 -23.15 4.25 -31.32
N VAL A 15 -22.52 5.30 -31.86
CA VAL A 15 -21.17 5.74 -31.48
C VAL A 15 -21.15 6.27 -30.04
N LEU A 16 -22.19 7.01 -29.63
CA LEU A 16 -22.33 7.51 -28.27
C LEU A 16 -22.47 6.37 -27.25
N VAL A 17 -23.29 5.36 -27.57
CA VAL A 17 -23.44 4.17 -26.73
C VAL A 17 -22.11 3.40 -26.61
N LEU A 18 -21.35 3.27 -27.70
CA LEU A 18 -20.04 2.62 -27.67
C LEU A 18 -19.03 3.37 -26.79
N LEU A 19 -18.99 4.70 -26.88
CA LEU A 19 -18.14 5.56 -26.06
C LEU A 19 -18.46 5.43 -24.57
N VAL A 20 -19.74 5.45 -24.20
CA VAL A 20 -20.17 5.28 -22.81
C VAL A 20 -19.77 3.89 -22.28
N LEU A 21 -19.91 2.83 -23.08
CA LEU A 21 -19.55 1.47 -22.68
C LEU A 21 -18.05 1.32 -22.38
N THR A 22 -17.18 2.01 -23.13
CA THR A 22 -15.72 1.98 -22.90
C THR A 22 -15.28 2.69 -21.62
N LEU A 23 -16.06 3.63 -21.10
CA LEU A 23 -15.73 4.34 -19.85
C LEU A 23 -16.02 3.49 -18.62
N ILE A 24 -16.95 2.53 -18.69
CA ILE A 24 -17.36 1.69 -17.55
C ILE A 24 -16.37 0.54 -17.30
N THR A 25 -15.55 0.16 -18.29
CA THR A 25 -14.59 -0.96 -18.15
C THR A 25 -13.26 -0.57 -17.50
N SER A 26 -13.02 0.73 -17.23
CA SER A 26 -11.76 1.19 -16.62
C SER A 26 -11.63 0.94 -15.11
N CYS A 27 -12.67 0.44 -14.45
CA CYS A 27 -12.65 0.15 -13.01
C CYS A 27 -12.60 -1.36 -12.74
N ALA A 28 -11.63 -2.07 -13.32
CA ALA A 28 -11.26 -3.38 -12.82
C ALA A 28 -10.45 -3.22 -11.52
N SER A 29 -11.14 -3.10 -10.38
CA SER A 29 -10.54 -3.22 -9.06
C SER A 29 -9.91 -4.60 -8.95
N ARG A 30 -8.57 -4.67 -8.92
CA ARG A 30 -7.83 -5.91 -8.69
C ARG A 30 -8.18 -6.43 -7.28
N THR A 31 -9.02 -7.45 -7.20
CA THR A 31 -9.25 -8.22 -5.98
C THR A 31 -8.00 -9.05 -5.72
N TYR A 32 -7.21 -8.63 -4.73
CA TYR A 32 -6.05 -9.38 -4.27
C TYR A 32 -6.56 -10.59 -3.47
N LEU A 33 -6.60 -11.76 -4.11
CA LEU A 33 -6.90 -13.02 -3.43
C LEU A 33 -5.73 -13.35 -2.50
N ASP A 34 -5.98 -13.17 -1.20
CA ASP A 34 -5.09 -13.55 -0.12
C ASP A 34 -5.10 -15.07 0.03
N THR A 35 -4.15 -15.76 -0.59
CA THR A 35 -4.13 -17.23 -0.66
C THR A 35 -3.46 -17.90 0.53
N GLY A 36 -3.20 -17.19 1.63
CA GLY A 36 -2.61 -17.77 2.84
C GLY A 36 -1.21 -18.38 2.66
N ARG A 37 -0.57 -18.17 1.51
CA ARG A 37 0.86 -18.44 1.32
C ARG A 37 1.68 -17.31 1.92
N GLU A 38 2.82 -17.67 2.48
CA GLU A 38 3.91 -16.76 2.80
C GLU A 38 4.13 -15.82 1.60
N LYS A 39 3.85 -14.52 1.80
CA LYS A 39 4.15 -13.53 0.79
C LYS A 39 5.65 -13.29 0.84
N ASP A 40 6.36 -13.96 -0.06
CA ASP A 40 7.74 -13.60 -0.36
C ASP A 40 7.75 -12.23 -1.02
N TYR A 41 8.20 -11.23 -0.27
CA TYR A 41 8.48 -9.91 -0.81
C TYR A 41 9.87 -9.96 -1.45
N ASP A 42 9.95 -9.70 -2.76
CA ASP A 42 11.20 -9.79 -3.48
C ASP A 42 12.18 -8.69 -3.02
N PRO A 43 13.37 -9.05 -2.52
CA PRO A 43 14.36 -8.08 -2.01
C PRO A 43 14.93 -7.16 -3.10
N THR A 44 14.74 -7.50 -4.38
CA THR A 44 15.14 -6.66 -5.52
C THR A 44 14.17 -5.51 -5.78
N TRP A 45 12.98 -5.53 -5.18
CA TRP A 45 11.99 -4.48 -5.36
C TRP A 45 12.45 -3.15 -4.79
N VAL A 46 12.23 -2.10 -5.58
CA VAL A 46 12.49 -0.72 -5.17
C VAL A 46 11.18 -0.10 -4.66
N TYR A 47 11.17 0.21 -3.38
CA TYR A 47 10.03 0.82 -2.70
C TYR A 47 10.21 2.33 -2.58
N LYS A 48 9.19 3.10 -2.98
CA LYS A 48 9.17 4.56 -2.79
C LYS A 48 8.43 4.92 -1.51
N VAL A 49 9.11 5.60 -0.60
CA VAL A 49 8.52 6.14 0.64
C VAL A 49 7.62 7.32 0.30
N TYR A 50 6.41 7.36 0.82
CA TYR A 50 5.48 8.47 0.58
C TYR A 50 4.97 9.15 1.85
N LYS A 51 5.02 8.45 2.99
CA LYS A 51 4.65 8.98 4.30
C LYS A 51 5.49 8.29 5.37
N VAL A 52 5.89 9.03 6.38
CA VAL A 52 6.48 8.48 7.60
C VAL A 52 5.75 9.14 8.76
N ASP A 53 5.19 8.32 9.65
CA ASP A 53 4.57 8.76 10.89
C ASP A 53 5.26 8.08 12.08
N SER A 54 4.80 8.41 13.29
CA SER A 54 5.30 7.85 14.53
C SER A 54 4.14 7.61 15.50
N ILE A 55 4.23 6.54 16.27
CA ILE A 55 3.31 6.22 17.36
C ILE A 55 4.09 5.58 18.53
N GLY A 56 4.13 6.25 19.68
CA GLY A 56 4.93 5.79 20.82
C GLY A 56 6.41 5.57 20.46
N SER A 57 6.92 4.38 20.75
CA SER A 57 8.29 3.93 20.41
C SER A 57 8.44 3.39 18.98
N TRP A 58 7.42 3.52 18.12
CA TRP A 58 7.40 2.94 16.79
C TRP A 58 7.30 4.01 15.70
N ASN A 59 7.97 3.74 14.58
CA ASN A 59 7.82 4.46 13.32
C ASN A 59 6.92 3.67 12.37
N LEU A 60 6.05 4.38 11.67
CA LEU A 60 5.16 3.84 10.63
C LEU A 60 5.62 4.37 9.28
N ILE A 61 6.24 3.51 8.47
CA ILE A 61 6.79 3.90 7.18
C ILE A 61 5.86 3.37 6.10
N TYR A 62 5.38 4.29 5.28
CA TYR A 62 4.48 3.96 4.20
C TYR A 62 5.22 4.02 2.88
N VAL A 63 5.20 2.89 2.17
CA VAL A 63 5.92 2.72 0.92
C VAL A 63 5.01 2.21 -0.19
N LYS A 64 5.42 2.44 -1.43
CA LYS A 64 4.73 1.92 -2.62
C LYS A 64 5.68 1.25 -3.59
N HIS A 65 5.22 0.17 -4.21
CA HIS A 65 5.87 -0.54 -5.31
C HIS A 65 4.78 -0.98 -6.30
N GLU A 66 4.95 -0.70 -7.60
CA GLU A 66 3.99 -1.06 -8.66
C GLU A 66 2.51 -0.74 -8.37
N GLY A 67 2.24 0.37 -7.69
CA GLY A 67 0.88 0.79 -7.31
C GLY A 67 0.35 0.15 -6.02
N CYS A 68 0.98 -0.91 -5.54
CA CYS A 68 0.71 -1.51 -4.23
C CYS A 68 1.26 -0.63 -3.11
N ARG A 69 0.55 -0.61 -1.97
CA ARG A 69 0.92 0.17 -0.78
C ARG A 69 1.19 -0.76 0.39
N TYR A 70 2.19 -0.40 1.17
CA TYR A 70 2.66 -1.19 2.30
C TYR A 70 2.90 -0.29 3.50
N LYS A 71 2.76 -0.90 4.68
CA LYS A 71 2.99 -0.25 5.98
C LYS A 71 4.01 -1.07 6.74
N ILE A 72 5.15 -0.44 7.03
CA ILE A 72 6.28 -1.06 7.68
C ILE A 72 6.41 -0.48 9.09
N LEU A 73 6.51 -1.36 10.08
CA LEU A 73 6.83 -1.04 11.45
C LEU A 73 8.33 -1.10 11.67
N SER A 74 8.86 -0.10 12.38
CA SER A 74 10.25 -0.05 12.81
C SER A 74 10.32 0.55 14.20
N HIS A 75 11.07 -0.07 15.10
CA HIS A 75 11.26 0.48 16.45
C HIS A 75 12.16 1.73 16.37
N LYS A 76 11.89 2.73 17.21
CA LYS A 76 12.76 3.90 17.39
C LYS A 76 13.98 3.47 18.19
N GLU A 77 15.15 3.46 17.59
CA GLU A 77 16.39 3.16 18.31
C GLU A 77 17.12 4.45 18.68
N ILE A 78 17.73 4.46 19.86
CA ILE A 78 18.37 5.63 20.46
C ILE A 78 19.85 5.74 20.02
N ALA A 79 20.48 4.68 19.50
CA ALA A 79 21.94 4.61 19.24
C ALA A 79 22.33 4.37 17.76
N GLY A 80 23.06 5.35 17.21
CA GLY A 80 23.34 5.57 15.78
C GLY A 80 23.91 4.39 14.99
N GLY A 81 23.46 4.23 13.73
CA GLY A 81 24.00 3.26 12.77
C GLY A 81 23.08 2.83 11.62
N GLY A 82 21.86 3.37 11.52
CA GLY A 82 20.85 2.91 10.57
C GLY A 82 20.76 3.67 9.24
N ILE A 83 19.97 3.13 8.31
CA ILE A 83 19.66 3.74 7.01
C ILE A 83 18.70 4.92 7.23
N MET A 84 19.08 6.12 6.77
CA MET A 84 18.18 7.28 6.81
C MET A 84 17.05 7.11 5.78
N ILE A 85 15.83 6.88 6.27
CA ILE A 85 14.62 6.88 5.47
C ILE A 85 14.09 8.30 5.30
N ARG A 86 14.01 8.76 4.05
CA ARG A 86 13.47 10.07 3.70
C ARG A 86 12.15 9.91 2.98
N LYS A 87 11.21 10.82 3.24
CA LYS A 87 10.00 10.95 2.42
C LYS A 87 10.42 11.14 0.96
N HIS A 88 9.78 10.41 0.05
CA HIS A 88 10.10 10.33 -1.38
C HIS A 88 11.40 9.60 -1.75
N GLY A 89 12.17 9.12 -0.79
CA GLY A 89 13.31 8.23 -1.02
C GLY A 89 12.89 6.87 -1.59
N ARG A 90 13.85 6.18 -2.20
CA ARG A 90 13.69 4.86 -2.83
C ARG A 90 14.70 3.89 -2.22
N TYR A 91 14.22 2.70 -1.84
CA TYR A 91 15.03 1.72 -1.10
C TYR A 91 14.69 0.30 -1.52
N ASN A 92 15.70 -0.56 -1.56
CA ASN A 92 15.55 -2.00 -1.59
C ASN A 92 15.36 -2.47 -0.15
N LEU A 93 14.14 -2.93 0.17
CA LEU A 93 13.77 -3.32 1.54
C LEU A 93 13.48 -4.82 1.55
N ILE A 94 14.04 -5.52 2.53
CA ILE A 94 13.77 -6.93 2.77
C ILE A 94 12.58 -6.99 3.72
N LEU A 95 11.37 -7.13 3.16
CA LEU A 95 10.12 -7.06 3.92
C LEU A 95 9.66 -8.43 4.38
N HIS A 96 9.15 -8.47 5.60
CA HIS A 96 8.62 -9.67 6.24
C HIS A 96 7.25 -9.36 6.84
N SER A 97 6.29 -10.28 6.71
CA SER A 97 4.96 -10.10 7.33
C SER A 97 5.03 -10.30 8.85
N ARG A 98 4.42 -9.40 9.61
CA ARG A 98 4.27 -9.53 11.07
C ARG A 98 3.00 -10.30 11.46
N ILE A 99 2.09 -10.55 10.50
CA ILE A 99 0.77 -11.16 10.76
C ILE A 99 0.77 -12.67 10.45
N TYR A 100 1.92 -13.26 10.11
CA TYR A 100 2.01 -14.68 9.77
C TYR A 100 1.52 -15.60 10.90
N GLY A 101 0.63 -16.55 10.57
CA GLY A 101 -0.02 -17.48 11.50
C GLY A 101 -1.57 -17.40 11.51
N PRO A 102 -2.26 -18.13 12.41
CA PRO A 102 -3.73 -18.25 12.44
C PRO A 102 -4.50 -16.92 12.61
N ARG A 103 -3.80 -15.82 12.85
CA ARG A 103 -4.35 -14.46 12.94
C ARG A 103 -4.67 -13.82 11.58
N ALA A 104 -4.12 -14.33 10.47
CA ALA A 104 -4.47 -13.84 9.14
C ALA A 104 -5.96 -14.10 8.79
N GLY A 105 -6.53 -15.20 9.30
CA GLY A 105 -7.91 -15.61 9.04
C GLY A 105 -8.97 -15.00 9.97
N SER A 106 -8.59 -14.36 11.08
CA SER A 106 -9.55 -13.96 12.12
C SER A 106 -10.23 -12.60 11.89
N GLY A 107 -9.99 -11.95 10.75
CA GLY A 107 -10.54 -10.63 10.45
C GLY A 107 -10.01 -9.50 11.35
N VAL A 108 -9.03 -9.78 12.20
CA VAL A 108 -8.41 -8.79 13.10
C VAL A 108 -7.71 -7.73 12.27
N SER A 109 -8.12 -6.47 12.47
CA SER A 109 -7.60 -5.32 11.74
C SER A 109 -6.54 -4.54 12.54
N CYS A 110 -6.46 -4.72 13.85
CA CYS A 110 -5.63 -3.92 14.75
C CYS A 110 -4.82 -4.79 15.71
N PHE A 111 -3.59 -4.38 16.00
CA PHE A 111 -2.62 -5.13 16.78
C PHE A 111 -2.04 -4.25 17.88
N ASN A 112 -1.96 -4.78 19.09
CA ASN A 112 -1.19 -4.15 20.17
C ASN A 112 0.30 -4.41 19.93
N LEU A 113 1.10 -3.36 20.07
CA LEU A 113 2.54 -3.45 19.95
C LEU A 113 3.16 -3.69 21.32
N ASP A 114 4.02 -4.72 21.43
CA ASP A 114 4.83 -5.09 22.60
C ASP A 114 4.05 -5.13 23.93
N ASN A 115 2.81 -5.62 23.89
CA ASN A 115 1.91 -5.66 25.05
C ASN A 115 1.65 -4.27 25.69
N THR A 116 1.89 -3.19 24.95
CA THR A 116 1.56 -1.82 25.35
C THR A 116 0.12 -1.47 24.95
N SER A 117 -0.37 -0.31 25.40
CA SER A 117 -1.62 0.29 24.93
C SER A 117 -1.54 0.84 23.49
N THR A 118 -0.38 0.73 22.83
CA THR A 118 -0.19 1.22 21.46
C THR A 118 -0.83 0.26 20.47
N VAL A 119 -1.84 0.74 19.75
CA VAL A 119 -2.57 -0.03 18.75
C VAL A 119 -2.19 0.42 17.34
N VAL A 120 -1.87 -0.52 16.46
CA VAL A 120 -1.67 -0.27 15.03
C VAL A 120 -2.63 -1.09 14.19
N CYS A 121 -3.35 -0.40 13.32
CA CYS A 121 -4.33 -1.02 12.43
C CYS A 121 -3.85 -1.11 10.98
N LEU A 122 -4.33 -2.14 10.29
CA LEU A 122 -4.38 -2.27 8.85
C LEU A 122 -5.30 -1.20 8.26
N GLU A 123 -4.92 -0.66 7.10
CA GLU A 123 -5.68 0.36 6.40
C GLU A 123 -6.22 -0.23 5.09
N ARG A 124 -7.07 -1.26 5.21
CA ARG A 124 -7.60 -2.03 4.07
C ARG A 124 -8.33 -1.15 3.07
N ASN A 125 -9.08 -0.15 3.54
CA ASN A 125 -9.75 0.85 2.71
C ASN A 125 -8.78 1.72 1.89
N LYS A 126 -7.49 1.72 2.22
CA LYS A 126 -6.41 2.39 1.47
C LYS A 126 -5.52 1.42 0.70
N GLY A 127 -5.87 0.14 0.65
CA GLY A 127 -5.12 -0.91 -0.05
C GLY A 127 -3.93 -1.47 0.75
N ILE A 128 -3.91 -1.29 2.08
CA ILE A 128 -2.86 -1.83 2.96
C ILE A 128 -3.47 -3.02 3.72
N PHE A 129 -3.06 -4.23 3.34
CA PHE A 129 -3.63 -5.48 3.83
C PHE A 129 -2.72 -6.23 4.80
N ASP A 130 -1.47 -5.79 4.95
CA ASP A 130 -0.47 -6.44 5.77
C ASP A 130 0.30 -5.40 6.60
N LEU A 131 0.85 -5.86 7.71
CA LEU A 131 1.71 -5.10 8.59
C LEU A 131 3.09 -5.73 8.56
N LEU A 132 4.05 -5.00 8.01
CA LEU A 132 5.37 -5.51 7.68
C LEU A 132 6.42 -5.03 8.67
N TYR A 133 7.54 -5.72 8.74
CA TYR A 133 8.80 -5.17 9.22
C TYR A 133 9.86 -5.34 8.12
N ALA A 134 10.93 -4.57 8.20
CA ALA A 134 12.02 -4.65 7.24
C ALA A 134 13.32 -5.03 7.97
N GLU A 135 13.95 -6.12 7.55
CA GLU A 135 15.15 -6.67 8.21
C GLU A 135 16.35 -5.74 8.09
N ASN A 136 16.54 -5.17 6.90
CA ASN A 136 17.60 -4.23 6.60
C ASN A 136 17.24 -2.77 6.98
N LEU A 137 16.22 -2.61 7.82
CA LEU A 137 15.73 -1.32 8.30
C LEU A 137 15.92 -1.23 9.82
N LYS A 138 17.18 -1.34 10.25
CA LYS A 138 17.59 -1.11 11.65
C LYS A 138 17.87 0.38 11.88
N GLY A 139 17.45 0.90 13.04
CA GLY A 139 17.86 2.21 13.54
C GLY A 139 17.46 3.43 12.69
N LEU A 140 16.17 3.62 12.40
CA LEU A 140 15.72 4.84 11.74
C LEU A 140 15.88 6.08 12.63
N TYR A 141 16.85 6.91 12.27
CA TYR A 141 16.89 8.31 12.70
C TYR A 141 16.00 9.12 11.76
N LEU A 142 14.75 9.31 12.17
CA LEU A 142 13.90 10.35 11.61
C LEU A 142 14.49 11.69 12.06
N ILE A 143 15.19 12.38 11.16
CA ILE A 143 15.29 13.83 11.28
C ILE A 143 13.90 14.36 10.94
N GLU A 144 13.04 14.48 11.95
CA GLU A 144 12.13 15.62 11.92
C GLU A 144 13.06 16.83 11.80
N LYS A 145 12.96 17.56 10.68
CA LYS A 145 13.55 18.90 10.66
C LYS A 145 12.94 19.59 11.88
N LEU A 146 13.75 19.79 12.92
CA LEU A 146 13.42 20.74 13.96
C LEU A 146 13.03 22.04 13.23
N PRO A 147 11.91 22.67 13.63
CA PRO A 147 11.45 23.91 13.04
C PRO A 147 12.54 24.98 13.01
#